data_AF-A0A4U3JVS7-F1
#
_entry.id   AF-A0A4U3JVS7-F1
#
_cell.length_a   1.000
_cell.length_b   1.000
_cell.length_c   1.000
_cell.angle_alpha   90.00
_cell.angle_beta   90.00
_cell.angle_gamma   90.00
#
_symmetry.space_group_name_H-M   'P 1'
#
loop_
_entity.id
_entity.type
_entity.pdbx_description
1 polymer ?
#
loop_
_entity_poly.entity_id
_entity_poly.type
_entity_poly.pdbx_seq_one_letter_code
_entity_poly.pdbx_strand_id
1 'polypeptide(L)'
;MAQIDNTFDSPLNTITFTIENDGKLKNGDKAKIEKTKELEEALSSEGYVLDKKFAPEFEVKGLAKVAEEATDIANLEDIKRMIDEEVKRQYKDSEYFSKYEITLNKLMYRQFAKENSYEDNGWYSSSNTDGNLIGIYTIKEYSTGTDSKLRDTFTAIIGYSYIVLNDKNEVNVAEMEKISTTKDDTYSLESVIKLYEGYGYTEVK
;
A
#
# COMPACT_ATOMS: atom_id res chain seq x y z
N MET A 1 3.46 11.58 -8.25
CA MET A 1 3.27 12.68 -9.22
C MET A 1 3.54 12.15 -10.61
N ALA A 2 2.65 12.42 -11.55
CA ALA A 2 2.86 12.11 -12.95
C ALA A 2 3.92 13.04 -13.55
N GLN A 3 4.84 12.49 -14.34
CA GLN A 3 5.87 13.25 -15.06
C GLN A 3 5.51 13.30 -16.55
N ILE A 4 5.54 14.50 -17.13
CA ILE A 4 5.42 14.71 -18.58
C ILE A 4 6.81 14.99 -19.13
N ASP A 5 7.28 14.13 -20.03
CA ASP A 5 8.54 14.37 -20.74
C ASP A 5 8.34 15.44 -21.82
N ASN A 6 8.95 16.60 -21.61
CA ASN A 6 8.94 17.70 -22.57
C ASN A 6 10.09 17.52 -23.58
N THR A 7 9.75 17.38 -24.86
CA THR A 7 10.71 17.22 -25.96
C THR A 7 10.83 18.45 -26.86
N PHE A 8 10.29 19.61 -26.45
CA PHE A 8 10.46 20.84 -27.21
C PHE A 8 11.94 21.28 -27.23
N ASP A 9 12.34 21.99 -28.28
CA ASP A 9 13.64 22.64 -28.35
C ASP A 9 13.69 23.90 -27.48
N SER A 10 14.90 24.42 -27.25
CA SER A 10 15.09 25.73 -26.62
C SER A 10 14.33 26.82 -27.40
N PRO A 11 13.64 27.74 -26.71
CA PRO A 11 13.66 27.96 -25.26
C PRO A 11 12.60 27.17 -24.46
N LEU A 12 11.72 26.41 -25.10
CA LEU A 12 10.57 25.77 -24.44
C LEU A 12 10.89 24.45 -23.74
N ASN A 13 12.11 23.95 -23.85
CA ASN A 13 12.57 22.70 -23.25
C ASN A 13 12.59 22.70 -21.71
N THR A 14 12.47 23.88 -21.08
CA THR A 14 12.42 24.04 -19.62
C THR A 14 11.00 24.14 -19.07
N ILE A 15 9.98 24.16 -19.93
CA ILE A 15 8.58 24.27 -19.51
C ILE A 15 8.13 22.95 -18.87
N THR A 16 7.59 23.05 -17.66
CA THR A 16 7.00 21.92 -16.93
C THR A 16 5.49 21.96 -17.05
N PHE A 17 4.87 20.80 -17.21
CA PHE A 17 3.43 20.64 -17.30
C PHE A 17 2.90 19.88 -16.09
N THR A 18 1.77 20.34 -15.56
CA THR A 18 1.03 19.67 -14.48
C THR A 18 -0.22 19.02 -15.07
N ILE A 19 -0.62 17.87 -14.52
CA ILE A 19 -1.83 17.14 -14.94
C ILE A 19 -2.96 17.40 -13.95
N GLU A 20 -4.15 17.69 -14.47
CA GLU A 20 -5.37 17.78 -13.66
C GLU A 20 -5.67 16.42 -13.00
N ASN A 21 -6.03 16.43 -11.71
CA ASN A 21 -6.34 15.23 -10.93
C ASN A 21 -5.19 14.22 -10.85
N ASP A 22 -3.94 14.69 -10.87
CA ASP A 22 -2.77 13.83 -10.60
C ASP A 22 -2.98 13.00 -9.32
N GLY A 23 -2.61 11.73 -9.38
CA GLY A 23 -2.84 10.74 -8.32
C GLY A 23 -4.25 10.11 -8.27
N LYS A 24 -5.21 10.55 -9.10
CA LYS A 24 -6.58 9.99 -9.15
C LYS A 24 -6.96 9.33 -10.48
N LEU A 25 -6.08 9.41 -11.48
CA LEU A 25 -6.31 8.89 -12.82
C LEU A 25 -6.21 7.36 -12.86
N LYS A 26 -7.05 6.72 -13.68
CA LYS A 26 -7.05 5.28 -13.96
C LYS A 26 -6.72 5.02 -15.43
N ASN A 27 -6.31 3.79 -15.78
CA ASN A 27 -6.11 3.41 -17.19
C ASN A 27 -7.40 3.64 -17.99
N GLY A 28 -7.29 4.30 -19.15
CA GLY A 28 -8.40 4.68 -20.01
C GLY A 28 -8.98 6.08 -19.72
N ASP A 29 -8.63 6.71 -18.60
CA ASP A 29 -8.96 8.11 -18.35
C ASP A 29 -8.22 9.03 -19.33
N LYS A 30 -8.73 10.26 -19.46
CA LYS A 30 -8.08 11.32 -20.21
C LYS A 30 -7.36 12.27 -19.26
N ALA A 31 -6.04 12.21 -19.23
CA ALA A 31 -5.20 13.20 -18.56
C ALA A 31 -5.24 14.52 -19.32
N LYS A 32 -5.43 15.63 -18.60
CA LYS A 32 -5.46 16.98 -19.16
C LYS A 32 -4.35 17.81 -18.54
N ILE A 33 -3.69 18.62 -19.36
CA ILE A 33 -2.72 19.59 -18.84
C ILE A 33 -3.48 20.70 -18.13
N GLU A 34 -3.14 20.93 -16.87
CA GLU A 34 -3.68 22.03 -16.08
C GLU A 34 -3.11 23.35 -16.57
N LYS A 35 -3.99 24.34 -16.81
CA LYS A 35 -3.59 25.72 -17.12
C LYS A 35 -3.30 26.48 -15.84
N THR A 36 -2.13 26.26 -15.26
CA THR A 36 -1.69 27.00 -14.08
C THR A 36 -1.15 28.39 -14.49
N LYS A 37 -1.20 29.35 -13.54
CA LYS A 37 -0.58 30.67 -13.76
C LYS A 37 0.92 30.55 -14.00
N GLU A 38 1.58 29.62 -13.33
CA GLU A 38 3.02 29.36 -13.49
C GLU A 38 3.37 28.93 -14.92
N LEU A 39 2.54 28.08 -15.54
CA LEU A 39 2.70 27.70 -16.94
C LEU A 39 2.51 28.90 -17.87
N GLU A 40 1.49 29.73 -17.64
CA GLU A 40 1.23 30.93 -18.45
C GLU A 40 2.37 31.96 -18.34
N GLU A 41 2.91 32.17 -17.14
CA GLU A 41 4.03 33.07 -16.88
C GLU A 41 5.32 32.57 -17.54
N ALA A 42 5.63 31.27 -17.42
CA ALA A 42 6.81 30.66 -18.05
C ALA A 42 6.76 30.71 -19.58
N LEU A 43 5.59 30.52 -20.18
CA LEU A 43 5.42 30.69 -21.63
C LEU A 43 5.55 32.16 -22.02
N SER A 44 4.99 33.07 -21.24
CA SER A 44 5.03 34.51 -21.51
C SER A 44 6.45 35.08 -21.43
N SER A 45 7.29 34.59 -20.50
CA SER A 45 8.70 35.02 -20.41
C SER A 45 9.51 34.61 -21.64
N GLU A 46 9.13 33.52 -22.28
CA GLU A 46 9.73 33.06 -23.54
C GLU A 46 9.05 33.67 -24.79
N GLY A 47 8.07 34.57 -24.61
CA GLY A 47 7.38 35.26 -25.69
C GLY A 47 6.23 34.49 -26.33
N TYR A 48 5.71 33.45 -25.66
CA TYR A 48 4.60 32.62 -26.13
C TYR A 48 3.32 32.90 -25.35
N VAL A 49 2.18 32.63 -25.98
CA VAL A 49 0.86 32.66 -25.34
C VAL A 49 0.10 31.40 -25.72
N LEU A 50 -0.60 30.80 -24.76
CA LEU A 50 -1.45 29.64 -25.02
C LEU A 50 -2.67 30.05 -25.87
N ASP A 51 -3.00 29.22 -26.86
CA ASP A 51 -4.26 29.36 -27.57
C ASP A 51 -5.43 29.23 -26.58
N LYS A 52 -6.49 30.03 -26.77
CA LYS A 52 -7.73 29.93 -25.99
C LYS A 52 -8.33 28.52 -26.03
N LYS A 53 -8.11 27.77 -27.12
CA LYS A 53 -8.55 26.39 -27.32
C LYS A 53 -7.54 25.34 -26.86
N PHE A 54 -6.43 25.72 -26.22
CA PHE A 54 -5.45 24.77 -25.68
C PHE A 54 -6.14 23.87 -24.65
N ALA A 55 -6.29 22.58 -24.96
CA ALA A 55 -6.85 21.57 -24.07
C ALA A 55 -6.34 20.19 -24.54
N PRO A 56 -5.02 19.95 -24.55
CA PRO A 56 -4.50 18.64 -24.92
C PRO A 56 -4.99 17.59 -23.92
N GLU A 57 -5.43 16.45 -24.47
CA GLU A 57 -5.88 15.30 -23.70
C GLU A 57 -5.06 14.08 -24.11
N PHE A 58 -4.59 13.31 -23.12
CA PHE A 58 -3.82 12.08 -23.33
C PHE A 58 -4.53 10.91 -22.67
N GLU A 59 -4.61 9.79 -23.36
CA GLU A 59 -5.16 8.56 -22.76
C GLU A 59 -4.13 7.97 -21.78
N VAL A 60 -4.55 7.75 -20.54
CA VAL A 60 -3.72 7.17 -19.49
C VAL A 60 -3.59 5.67 -19.70
N LYS A 61 -2.35 5.16 -19.75
CA LYS A 61 -2.04 3.74 -19.97
C LYS A 61 -0.87 3.30 -19.11
N GLY A 62 -0.78 2.00 -18.85
CA GLY A 62 0.37 1.38 -18.18
C GLY A 62 0.40 1.54 -16.67
N LEU A 63 -0.67 2.05 -16.04
CA LEU A 63 -0.79 2.05 -14.58
C LEU A 63 -1.03 0.63 -14.08
N ALA A 64 -0.41 0.28 -12.94
CA ALA A 64 -0.72 -0.96 -12.24
C ALA A 64 -2.19 -0.95 -11.79
N LYS A 65 -2.86 -2.09 -11.92
CA LYS A 65 -4.25 -2.25 -11.47
C LYS A 65 -4.22 -2.76 -10.03
N VAL A 66 -4.76 -2.01 -9.09
CA VAL A 66 -4.81 -2.38 -7.67
C VAL A 66 -6.26 -2.37 -7.22
N ALA A 67 -6.67 -3.40 -6.48
CA ALA A 67 -8.05 -3.54 -6.01
C ALA A 67 -8.48 -2.37 -5.13
N GLU A 68 -9.69 -1.83 -5.30
CA GLU A 68 -10.20 -0.76 -4.43
C GLU A 68 -10.63 -1.36 -3.08
N GLU A 69 -11.30 -2.52 -3.14
CA GLU A 69 -11.64 -3.33 -1.98
C GLU A 69 -10.96 -4.69 -2.06
N ALA A 70 -10.61 -5.30 -0.92
CA ALA A 70 -10.02 -6.64 -0.90
C ALA A 70 -10.90 -7.69 -1.60
N THR A 71 -12.21 -7.52 -1.54
CA THR A 71 -13.22 -8.38 -2.17
C THR A 71 -13.20 -8.33 -3.70
N ASP A 72 -12.56 -7.34 -4.31
CA ASP A 72 -12.37 -7.28 -5.75
C ASP A 72 -11.26 -8.22 -6.25
N ILE A 73 -10.45 -8.76 -5.33
CA ILE A 73 -9.36 -9.69 -5.65
C ILE A 73 -9.94 -11.09 -5.85
N ALA A 74 -9.85 -11.60 -7.08
CA ALA A 74 -10.46 -12.88 -7.46
C ALA A 74 -9.89 -14.08 -6.66
N ASN A 75 -8.60 -14.06 -6.35
CA ASN A 75 -7.91 -15.09 -5.55
C ASN A 75 -7.59 -14.62 -4.12
N LEU A 76 -8.45 -13.79 -3.51
CA LEU A 76 -8.27 -13.29 -2.13
C LEU A 76 -8.02 -14.41 -1.11
N GLU A 77 -8.73 -15.52 -1.22
CA GLU A 77 -8.61 -16.65 -0.29
C GLU A 77 -7.23 -17.31 -0.32
N ASP A 78 -6.54 -17.30 -1.47
CA ASP A 78 -5.17 -17.81 -1.54
C ASP A 78 -4.21 -16.92 -0.75
N ILE A 79 -4.39 -15.60 -0.82
CA ILE A 79 -3.58 -14.63 -0.07
C ILE A 79 -3.86 -14.77 1.43
N LYS A 80 -5.13 -14.89 1.84
CA LYS A 80 -5.50 -15.17 3.25
C LYS A 80 -4.82 -16.44 3.77
N ARG A 81 -4.85 -17.53 2.99
CA ARG A 81 -4.15 -18.78 3.33
C ARG A 81 -2.65 -18.56 3.50
N MET A 82 -2.02 -17.79 2.60
CA MET A 82 -0.59 -17.48 2.71
C MET A 82 -0.24 -16.66 3.95
N ILE A 83 -1.11 -15.74 4.39
CA ILE A 83 -0.93 -15.00 5.65
C ILE A 83 -1.03 -15.97 6.83
N ASP A 84 -2.03 -16.85 6.85
CA ASP A 84 -2.20 -17.84 7.92
C ASP A 84 -1.01 -18.81 8.01
N GLU A 85 -0.47 -19.25 6.87
CA GLU A 85 0.75 -20.06 6.81
C GLU A 85 1.97 -19.29 7.32
N GLU A 86 2.08 -18.01 6.99
CA GLU A 86 3.17 -17.15 7.45
C GLU A 86 3.17 -16.95 8.96
N VAL A 87 1.98 -16.69 9.54
CA VAL A 87 1.81 -16.52 10.99
C VAL A 87 2.19 -17.81 11.72
N LYS A 88 1.74 -18.97 11.23
CA LYS A 88 2.11 -20.29 11.78
C LYS A 88 3.61 -20.58 11.63
N ARG A 89 4.24 -20.09 10.57
CA ARG A 89 5.69 -20.22 10.35
C ARG A 89 6.49 -19.37 11.33
N GLN A 90 6.07 -18.12 11.55
CA GLN A 90 6.75 -17.20 12.47
C GLN A 90 6.59 -17.61 13.93
N TYR A 91 5.38 -18.03 14.33
CA TYR A 91 5.05 -18.40 15.70
C TYR A 91 4.83 -19.90 15.84
N LYS A 92 5.76 -20.68 15.28
CA LYS A 92 5.75 -22.14 15.41
C LYS A 92 6.17 -22.52 16.83
N ASP A 93 5.35 -23.34 17.48
CA ASP A 93 5.71 -23.95 18.76
C ASP A 93 7.05 -24.66 18.68
N SER A 94 7.92 -24.36 19.65
CA SER A 94 9.15 -25.07 19.90
C SER A 94 8.96 -26.04 21.06
N GLU A 95 9.51 -27.24 20.94
CA GLU A 95 9.56 -28.19 22.05
C GLU A 95 10.42 -27.66 23.22
N TYR A 96 11.38 -26.78 22.93
CA TYR A 96 12.43 -26.38 23.88
C TYR A 96 12.38 -24.92 24.32
N PHE A 97 11.75 -24.03 23.56
CA PHE A 97 11.83 -22.59 23.80
C PHE A 97 10.50 -22.01 24.25
N SER A 98 9.53 -21.97 23.32
CA SER A 98 8.30 -21.21 23.49
C SER A 98 7.13 -21.90 22.79
N LYS A 99 5.94 -21.74 23.36
CA LYS A 99 4.66 -22.06 22.73
C LYS A 99 3.85 -20.79 22.54
N TYR A 100 3.05 -20.73 21.48
CA TYR A 100 2.31 -19.54 21.10
C TYR A 100 0.81 -19.79 21.06
N GLU A 101 0.04 -18.93 21.72
CA GLU A 101 -1.39 -18.78 21.46
C GLU A 101 -1.57 -17.58 20.52
N ILE A 102 -2.21 -17.82 19.38
CA ILE A 102 -2.33 -16.85 18.28
C ILE A 102 -3.82 -16.57 18.08
N THR A 103 -4.23 -15.31 18.22
CA THR A 103 -5.61 -14.88 17.96
C THR A 103 -5.63 -13.84 16.86
N LEU A 104 -6.29 -14.12 15.74
CA LEU A 104 -6.59 -13.10 14.72
C LEU A 104 -7.68 -12.16 15.26
N ASN A 105 -7.39 -10.86 15.34
CA ASN A 105 -8.35 -9.85 15.78
C ASN A 105 -9.05 -9.18 14.60
N LYS A 106 -8.28 -8.77 13.58
CA LYS A 106 -8.80 -8.12 12.38
C LYS A 106 -7.98 -8.47 11.15
N LEU A 107 -8.66 -8.60 10.01
CA LEU A 107 -8.04 -8.58 8.69
C LEU A 107 -8.33 -7.22 8.06
N MET A 108 -7.31 -6.53 7.56
CA MET A 108 -7.44 -5.18 7.05
C MET A 108 -6.73 -5.01 5.71
N TYR A 109 -7.30 -4.18 4.84
CA TYR A 109 -6.79 -3.92 3.50
C TYR A 109 -6.60 -2.43 3.23
N ARG A 110 -5.61 -2.09 2.40
CA ARG A 110 -5.41 -0.74 1.87
C ARG A 110 -4.93 -0.79 0.44
N GLN A 111 -5.58 -0.04 -0.45
CA GLN A 111 -5.19 0.06 -1.85
C GLN A 111 -3.86 0.81 -2.04
N PHE A 112 -3.69 2.00 -1.47
CA PHE A 112 -2.49 2.83 -1.62
C PHE A 112 -2.03 3.40 -0.29
N ALA A 113 -0.72 3.59 -0.14
CA ALA A 113 -0.19 4.30 1.01
C ALA A 113 -0.78 5.71 1.11
N LYS A 114 -1.19 6.09 2.32
CA LYS A 114 -1.69 7.44 2.57
C LYS A 114 -0.53 8.43 2.51
N GLU A 115 -0.74 9.57 1.84
CA GLU A 115 0.28 10.63 1.79
C GLU A 115 0.74 11.03 3.19
N ASN A 116 2.07 11.19 3.35
CA ASN A 116 2.72 11.54 4.61
C ASN A 116 2.48 10.55 5.76
N SER A 117 2.02 9.32 5.48
CA SER A 117 2.00 8.26 6.48
C SER A 117 3.37 7.57 6.56
N TYR A 118 3.94 7.55 7.76
CA TYR A 118 5.11 6.73 8.07
C TYR A 118 4.61 5.45 8.73
N GLU A 119 4.39 4.44 7.91
CA GLU A 119 4.07 3.09 8.36
C GLU A 119 5.36 2.32 8.62
N ASP A 120 5.48 1.79 9.83
CA ASP A 120 6.59 0.92 10.19
C ASP A 120 6.35 -0.48 9.58
N ASN A 121 6.84 -0.67 8.35
CA ASN A 121 6.69 -1.90 7.59
C ASN A 121 7.73 -2.98 7.93
N GLY A 122 8.57 -2.76 8.95
CA GLY A 122 9.59 -3.70 9.41
C GLY A 122 10.83 -3.82 8.52
N TRP A 123 11.69 -4.81 8.81
CA TRP A 123 13.05 -4.99 8.26
C TRP A 123 13.14 -5.27 6.74
N TYR A 124 12.04 -5.59 6.07
CA TYR A 124 12.05 -6.08 4.68
C TYR A 124 11.25 -5.21 3.69
N SER A 125 10.86 -3.99 4.06
CA SER A 125 10.04 -3.16 3.17
C SER A 125 10.83 -2.73 1.92
N SER A 126 10.34 -3.13 0.75
CA SER A 126 10.68 -2.48 -0.51
C SER A 126 9.95 -1.15 -0.63
N SER A 127 10.25 -0.41 -1.70
CA SER A 127 9.64 0.87 -2.06
C SER A 127 8.20 0.77 -2.58
N ASN A 128 7.67 -0.43 -2.87
CA ASN A 128 6.34 -0.57 -3.45
C ASN A 128 5.32 -1.08 -2.43
N THR A 129 4.48 -0.16 -1.96
CA THR A 129 3.47 -0.39 -0.90
C THR A 129 2.06 -0.46 -1.48
N ASP A 130 1.89 -0.71 -2.78
CA ASP A 130 0.57 -0.74 -3.39
C ASP A 130 -0.13 -2.07 -3.09
N GLY A 131 -1.39 -2.00 -2.66
CA GLY A 131 -2.21 -3.14 -2.26
C GLY A 131 -1.61 -3.89 -1.06
N ASN A 132 -2.11 -3.61 0.15
CA ASN A 132 -1.68 -4.29 1.38
C ASN A 132 -2.84 -5.04 1.99
N LEU A 133 -2.63 -6.31 2.33
CA LEU A 133 -3.55 -7.11 3.12
C LEU A 133 -2.81 -7.60 4.37
N ILE A 134 -3.29 -7.21 5.55
CA ILE A 134 -2.66 -7.53 6.83
C ILE A 134 -3.66 -8.19 7.79
N GLY A 135 -3.18 -9.15 8.56
CA GLY A 135 -3.83 -9.59 9.79
C GLY A 135 -3.19 -8.92 11.00
N ILE A 136 -4.04 -8.47 11.93
CA ILE A 136 -3.65 -7.97 13.26
C ILE A 136 -3.94 -9.08 14.26
N TYR A 137 -2.89 -9.60 14.88
CA TYR A 137 -2.91 -10.76 15.77
C TYR A 137 -2.49 -10.40 17.19
N THR A 138 -3.15 -10.98 18.18
CA THR A 138 -2.65 -11.03 19.56
C THR A 138 -1.84 -12.30 19.71
N ILE A 139 -0.57 -12.17 20.08
CA ILE A 139 0.34 -13.28 20.32
C ILE A 139 0.62 -13.35 21.82
N LYS A 140 0.37 -14.52 22.42
CA LYS A 140 0.80 -14.83 23.77
C LYS A 140 1.90 -15.87 23.72
N GLU A 141 3.05 -15.54 24.29
CA GLU A 141 4.19 -16.45 24.37
C GLU A 141 4.24 -17.14 25.74
N TYR A 142 4.38 -18.45 25.74
CA TYR A 142 4.48 -19.28 26.94
C TYR A 142 5.80 -20.03 27.00
N SER A 143 6.31 -20.24 28.22
CA SER A 143 7.44 -21.15 28.45
C SER A 143 7.09 -22.61 28.16
N THR A 144 8.03 -23.36 27.61
CA THR A 144 7.92 -24.83 27.55
C THR A 144 8.22 -25.47 28.91
N GLY A 145 7.71 -26.69 29.15
CA GLY A 145 7.89 -27.44 30.40
C GLY A 145 6.59 -27.80 31.12
N THR A 146 6.70 -28.46 32.28
CA THR A 146 5.55 -28.91 33.09
C THR A 146 4.73 -27.76 33.67
N ASP A 147 5.37 -26.62 33.95
CA ASP A 147 4.72 -25.39 34.40
C ASP A 147 4.77 -24.33 33.30
N SER A 148 3.94 -24.49 32.28
CA SER A 148 3.79 -23.50 31.20
C SER A 148 3.31 -22.17 31.77
N LYS A 149 4.15 -21.13 31.70
CA LYS A 149 3.85 -19.77 32.20
C LYS A 149 3.86 -18.77 31.05
N LEU A 150 2.90 -17.85 31.07
CA LEU A 150 2.87 -16.70 30.16
C LEU A 150 4.14 -15.87 30.40
N ARG A 151 4.90 -15.62 29.32
CA ARG A 151 6.11 -14.81 29.31
C ARG A 151 5.84 -13.42 28.76
N ASP A 152 5.11 -13.37 27.65
CA ASP A 152 4.91 -12.14 26.91
C ASP A 152 3.52 -12.12 26.24
N THR A 153 3.03 -10.92 25.96
CA THR A 153 1.83 -10.67 25.16
C THR A 153 2.06 -9.43 24.32
N PHE A 154 1.97 -9.57 23.01
CA PHE A 154 2.20 -8.47 22.08
C PHE A 154 1.27 -8.57 20.87
N THR A 155 1.17 -7.47 20.12
CA THR A 155 0.40 -7.43 18.88
C THR A 155 1.33 -7.64 17.69
N ALA A 156 1.05 -8.62 16.84
CA ALA A 156 1.75 -8.83 15.59
C ALA A 156 0.89 -8.37 14.41
N ILE A 157 1.51 -7.69 13.46
CA ILE A 157 0.88 -7.31 12.19
C ILE A 157 1.64 -8.03 11.10
N ILE A 158 0.95 -8.90 10.36
CA ILE A 158 1.56 -9.80 9.37
C ILE A 158 0.71 -9.78 8.12
N GLY A 159 1.32 -9.67 6.95
CA GLY A 159 0.59 -9.60 5.70
C GLY A 159 1.48 -9.61 4.47
N TYR A 160 0.88 -9.20 3.37
CA TYR A 160 1.56 -9.01 2.10
C TYR A 160 1.24 -7.64 1.49
N SER A 161 2.23 -7.05 0.84
CA SER A 161 2.15 -5.86 -0.02
C SER A 161 2.39 -6.26 -1.48
N TYR A 162 2.33 -5.27 -2.38
CA TYR A 162 2.47 -5.46 -3.83
C TYR A 162 1.37 -6.38 -4.40
N ILE A 163 0.13 -6.16 -3.96
CA ILE A 163 -1.06 -6.88 -4.42
C ILE A 163 -1.58 -6.19 -5.69
N VAL A 164 -0.95 -6.50 -6.82
CA VAL A 164 -1.29 -5.98 -8.15
C VAL A 164 -2.11 -7.01 -8.94
N LEU A 165 -3.17 -6.54 -9.60
CA LEU A 165 -4.13 -7.34 -10.34
C LEU A 165 -3.77 -7.49 -11.81
N ASN A 166 -3.98 -8.68 -12.34
CA ASN A 166 -4.04 -8.92 -13.78
C ASN A 166 -5.43 -8.56 -14.36
N ASP A 167 -5.62 -8.80 -15.66
CA ASP A 167 -6.88 -8.51 -16.37
C ASP A 167 -8.09 -9.30 -15.83
N LYS A 168 -7.86 -10.41 -15.12
CA LYS A 168 -8.88 -11.24 -14.48
C LYS A 168 -9.12 -10.91 -13.01
N ASN A 169 -8.52 -9.82 -12.50
CA ASN A 169 -8.51 -9.45 -11.08
C ASN A 169 -7.80 -10.47 -10.18
N GLU A 170 -6.87 -11.26 -10.71
CA GLU A 170 -6.06 -12.19 -9.92
C GLU A 170 -4.70 -11.57 -9.62
N VAL A 171 -4.12 -11.94 -8.48
CA VAL A 171 -2.79 -11.53 -8.03
C VAL A 171 -1.78 -12.64 -8.31
N ASN A 172 -0.61 -12.29 -8.85
CA ASN A 172 0.52 -13.22 -8.89
C ASN A 172 1.14 -13.32 -7.49
N VAL A 173 0.75 -14.33 -6.73
CA VAL A 173 1.18 -14.51 -5.34
C VAL A 173 2.70 -14.65 -5.16
N ALA A 174 3.44 -14.99 -6.23
CA ALA A 174 4.90 -15.10 -6.19
C ALA A 174 5.61 -13.73 -6.23
N GLU A 175 4.91 -12.68 -6.64
CA GLU A 175 5.45 -11.32 -6.71
C GLU A 175 5.13 -10.50 -5.47
N MET A 176 4.18 -10.94 -4.65
CA MET A 176 3.83 -10.28 -3.39
C MET A 176 5.02 -10.21 -2.44
N GLU A 177 5.07 -9.13 -1.68
CA GLU A 177 6.14 -8.93 -0.70
C GLU A 177 5.60 -9.11 0.71
N LYS A 178 6.30 -9.89 1.54
CA LYS A 178 5.89 -10.08 2.93
C LYS A 178 6.16 -8.81 3.73
N ILE A 179 5.16 -8.37 4.48
CA ILE A 179 5.27 -7.30 5.47
C ILE A 179 4.97 -7.84 6.87
N SER A 180 5.74 -7.40 7.86
CA SER A 180 5.55 -7.83 9.24
C SER A 180 6.18 -6.85 10.23
N THR A 181 5.43 -6.51 11.27
CA THR A 181 5.91 -5.72 12.42
C THR A 181 5.22 -6.19 13.70
N THR A 182 5.71 -5.73 14.84
CA THR A 182 5.15 -6.02 16.16
C THR A 182 5.01 -4.74 16.98
N LYS A 183 4.00 -4.68 17.85
CA LYS A 183 3.85 -3.66 18.89
C LYS A 183 3.81 -4.36 20.25
N ASP A 184 4.63 -3.89 21.17
CA ASP A 184 4.69 -4.42 22.54
C ASP A 184 3.39 -4.15 23.33
N ASP A 185 3.38 -4.58 24.58
CA ASP A 185 2.23 -4.47 25.49
C ASP A 185 1.88 -3.03 25.90
N THR A 186 2.72 -2.04 25.56
CA THR A 186 2.41 -0.62 25.81
C THR A 186 1.33 -0.10 24.87
N TYR A 187 1.10 -0.78 23.73
CA TYR A 187 0.02 -0.48 22.80
C TYR A 187 -1.19 -1.37 23.08
N SER A 188 -2.33 -0.75 23.36
CA SER A 188 -3.60 -1.50 23.37
C SER A 188 -3.96 -1.98 21.95
N LEU A 189 -4.65 -3.12 21.85
CA LEU A 189 -5.15 -3.63 20.56
C LEU A 189 -5.99 -2.59 19.82
N GLU A 190 -6.86 -1.86 20.54
CA GLU A 190 -7.69 -0.80 19.96
C GLU A 190 -6.83 0.35 19.40
N SER A 191 -5.77 0.73 20.10
CA SER A 191 -4.81 1.75 19.62
C SER A 191 -4.10 1.30 18.35
N VAL A 192 -3.71 0.02 18.25
CA VAL A 192 -3.10 -0.53 17.03
C VAL A 192 -4.10 -0.50 15.87
N ILE A 193 -5.33 -0.95 16.08
CA ILE A 193 -6.37 -0.95 15.04
C ILE A 193 -6.59 0.49 14.52
N LYS A 194 -6.78 1.46 15.42
CA LYS A 194 -6.97 2.87 15.05
C LYS A 194 -5.76 3.47 14.33
N LEU A 195 -4.55 3.04 14.67
CA LEU A 195 -3.34 3.46 13.97
C LEU A 195 -3.39 3.04 12.50
N TYR A 196 -3.74 1.77 12.23
CA TYR A 196 -3.85 1.25 10.87
C TYR A 196 -5.04 1.86 10.10
N GLU A 197 -6.18 2.10 10.76
CA GLU A 197 -7.26 2.92 10.17
C GLU A 197 -6.75 4.32 9.79
N GLY A 198 -5.92 4.94 10.65
CA GLY A 198 -5.26 6.21 10.39
C GLY A 198 -4.34 6.19 9.16
N TYR A 199 -3.69 5.05 8.91
CA TYR A 199 -2.89 4.77 7.71
C TYR A 199 -3.71 4.45 6.46
N GLY A 200 -5.05 4.45 6.56
CA GLY A 200 -5.96 4.24 5.45
C GLY A 200 -6.40 2.80 5.24
N TYR A 201 -6.14 1.91 6.21
CA TYR A 201 -6.64 0.54 6.15
C TYR A 201 -8.12 0.48 6.53
N THR A 202 -8.84 -0.40 5.85
CA THR A 202 -10.24 -0.72 6.12
C THR A 202 -10.37 -2.21 6.47
N GLU A 203 -11.32 -2.54 7.33
CA GLU A 203 -11.57 -3.93 7.70
C GLU A 203 -12.13 -4.73 6.52
N VAL A 204 -11.56 -5.90 6.28
CA VAL A 204 -12.04 -6.88 5.30
C VAL A 204 -13.09 -7.75 5.98
N LYS A 205 -14.31 -7.72 5.44
CA LYS A 205 -15.47 -8.47 5.96
C LYS A 205 -15.66 -9.80 5.25
#